data_AF-A0A355YN10-F1
#
_entry.id   AF-A0A355YN10-F1
#
_cell.length_a   1.000
_cell.length_b   1.000
_cell.length_c   1.000
_cell.angle_alpha   90.00
_cell.angle_beta   90.00
_cell.angle_gamma   90.00
#
_symmetry.space_group_name_H-M   'P 1'
#
loop_
_entity.id
_entity.type
_entity.pdbx_description
1 polymer ?
#
loop_
_entity_poly.entity_id
_entity_poly.type
_entity_poly.pdbx_seq_one_letter_code
_entity_poly.pdbx_strand_id
1 'polypeptide(L)' 'RQVMMEFCDPEEFKIILAVSREDYKVYTLKELLPQGFGPGNLTQE' A
#
# COMPACT_ATOMS: atom_id res chain seq x y z
N ARG A 1 -7.20 -2.77 4.06
CA ARG A 1 -5.79 -2.52 3.64
C ARG A 1 -4.80 -3.54 4.23
N GLN A 2 -5.10 -4.15 5.38
CA GLN A 2 -4.29 -5.25 5.95
C GLN A 2 -4.02 -6.40 4.97
N VAL A 3 -5.04 -6.91 4.26
CA VAL A 3 -4.84 -7.95 3.23
C VAL A 3 -3.79 -7.54 2.18
N MET A 4 -3.77 -6.28 1.75
CA MET A 4 -2.74 -5.81 0.81
C MET A 4 -1.35 -5.71 1.47
N MET A 5 -1.26 -5.36 2.75
CA MET A 5 0.00 -5.38 3.50
C MET A 5 0.56 -6.80 3.71
N GLU A 6 -0.32 -7.80 3.76
CA GLU A 6 0.07 -9.21 3.90
C GLU A 6 0.65 -9.79 2.60
N PHE A 7 0.07 -9.41 1.45
CA PHE A 7 0.33 -10.08 0.18
C PHE A 7 1.01 -9.22 -0.89
N CYS A 8 1.21 -7.92 -0.66
CA CYS A 8 1.79 -7.01 -1.64
C CYS A 8 2.98 -6.26 -1.04
N ASP A 9 3.98 -5.94 -1.88
CA ASP A 9 5.08 -5.07 -1.50
C ASP A 9 4.58 -3.62 -1.33
N PRO A 10 4.70 -3.00 -0.15
CA PRO A 10 4.18 -1.65 0.09
C PRO A 10 4.83 -0.53 -0.73
N GLU A 11 6.08 -0.70 -1.15
CA GLU A 11 6.83 0.30 -1.95
C GLU A 11 6.42 0.25 -3.43
N GLU A 12 6.18 -0.96 -3.94
CA GLU A 12 5.91 -1.20 -5.37
C GLU A 12 4.42 -1.22 -5.71
N PHE A 13 3.55 -1.65 -4.78
CA PHE A 13 2.12 -1.82 -5.05
C PHE A 13 1.42 -0.47 -5.26
N LYS A 14 0.96 -0.21 -6.48
CA LYS A 14 0.27 1.03 -6.87
C LYS A 14 -1.25 0.92 -6.71
N ILE A 15 -1.83 1.93 -6.07
CA ILE A 15 -3.28 2.12 -5.89
C ILE A 15 -3.69 3.35 -6.70
N ILE A 16 -4.61 3.14 -7.65
CA ILE A 16 -5.13 4.19 -8.52
C ILE A 16 -6.51 4.61 -8.02
N LEU A 17 -6.66 5.88 -7.66
CA LEU A 17 -7.91 6.50 -7.27
C LEU A 17 -8.36 7.44 -8.39
N ALA A 18 -9.25 6.95 -9.25
CA ALA A 18 -9.73 7.68 -10.41
C ALA A 18 -11.06 8.38 -10.15
N VAL A 19 -11.15 9.65 -10.56
CA VAL A 19 -12.40 10.42 -10.68
C VAL A 19 -12.86 10.44 -12.14
N SER A 20 -11.91 10.57 -13.06
CA SER A 20 -12.12 10.42 -14.50
C SER A 20 -10.90 9.77 -15.18
N ARG A 21 -10.87 9.75 -16.52
CA ARG A 21 -9.71 9.26 -17.28
C ARG A 21 -8.49 10.18 -17.13
N GLU A 22 -8.74 11.47 -16.98
CA GLU A 22 -7.70 12.51 -16.91
C GLU A 22 -7.42 12.94 -15.46
N ASP A 23 -8.39 12.80 -14.55
CA ASP A 23 -8.23 13.10 -13.13
C ASP A 23 -8.18 11.82 -12.30
N TYR A 24 -6.96 11.38 -12.01
CA TYR A 24 -6.71 10.29 -11.10
C TYR A 24 -5.42 10.52 -10.32
N LYS A 25 -5.34 9.89 -9.16
CA LYS A 25 -4.14 9.89 -8.33
C LYS A 25 -3.62 8.48 -8.21
N VAL A 26 -2.30 8.35 -8.24
CA VAL A 26 -1.61 7.09 -8.00
C VAL A 26 -0.81 7.23 -6.73
N TYR A 27 -0.99 6.28 -5.82
CA TYR A 27 -0.22 6.18 -4.60
C TYR A 27 0.41 4.80 -4.49
N THR A 28 1.51 4.67 -3.77
CA THR A 28 1.94 3.38 -3.23
C THR A 28 1.11 3.00 -2.01
N LEU A 29 1.10 1.72 -1.67
CA LEU A 29 0.49 1.26 -0.42
C LEU A 29 1.18 1.91 0.80
N LYS A 30 2.50 2.12 0.76
CA LYS A 30 3.26 2.83 1.82
C LYS A 30 2.84 4.28 1.97
N GLU A 31 2.65 5.03 0.88
CA GLU A 31 2.20 6.44 0.97
C GLU A 31 0.84 6.54 1.66
N LEU A 32 -0.02 5.55 1.44
CA LEU A 32 -1.36 5.48 2.03
C LEU A 32 -1.39 4.91 3.45
N LEU A 33 -0.36 4.15 3.86
CA LEU A 33 -0.20 3.53 5.17
C LEU A 33 1.29 3.46 5.56
N PRO A 34 1.92 4.60 5.91
CA PRO A 34 3.37 4.68 6.11
C PRO A 34 3.88 3.90 7.32
N GLN A 35 3.00 3.54 8.25
CA GLN A 35 3.30 2.76 9.46
C GLN A 35 2.41 1.51 9.51
N GLY A 36 2.12 0.93 8.33
CA GLY A 36 1.36 -0.31 8.23
C GLY A 36 2.09 -1.47 8.91
N PHE A 37 1.35 -2.25 9.68
CA PHE A 37 1.84 -3.51 10.23
C PHE A 37 1.67 -4.64 9.21
N GLY A 38 2.69 -5.44 8.99
CA GLY A 38 2.67 -6.58 8.07
C GLY A 38 3.69 -7.66 8.45
N PRO A 39 3.95 -8.63 7.56
CA PRO A 39 4.79 -9.79 7.84
C PRO A 39 6.19 -9.44 8.37
N GLY A 40 6.80 -8.38 7.84
CA GLY A 40 8.12 -7.90 8.29
C GLY A 40 8.15 -7.35 9.73
N ASN A 41 7.00 -7.15 10.37
CA ASN A 41 6.91 -6.74 11.77
C ASN A 41 6.72 -7.90 12.75
N LEU A 42 6.43 -9.11 12.25
CA LEU A 42 6.22 -10.30 13.08
C LEU A 42 7.52 -10.96 13.52
N THR A 43 8.65 -10.58 12.92
CA THR A 43 9.98 -11.03 13.34
C THR A 43 10.47 -10.16 14.49
N GLN A 44 10.16 -10.57 15.72
CA GLN A 44 10.96 -10.25 16.90
C GLN A 44 11.94 -11.41 17.12
N GLU A 45 13.23 -11.11 17.27
CA GLU A 45 14.13 -11.99 18.04
C GLU A 45 13.74 -11.95 19.52
#